data_AF-A0A1B6CCA9-F1
#
_entry.id   AF-A0A1B6CCA9-F1
#
_cell.length_a   1.000
_cell.length_b   1.000
_cell.length_c   1.000
_cell.angle_alpha   90.00
_cell.angle_beta   90.00
_cell.angle_gamma   90.00
#
_symmetry.space_group_name_H-M   'P 1'
#
loop_
_entity.id
_entity.type
_entity.pdbx_description
1 polymer ?
#
loop_
_entity_poly.entity_id
_entity_poly.type
_entity_poly.pdbx_seq_one_letter_code
_entity_poly.pdbx_strand_id
1 'polypeptide(L)'
;KNFLEKLNENHESSLRRLSDSHREKIALMERQFLQQKQQLMRARESALWELEERQIHEKQQLAKRQLKDGFFLQRHQMLIRHEKELEQMKRMNQRKEEEVLKRQALEKRALPKRIRSEMKAREMMFRESIRISMASNPDPDVERNRLKKFQENEKKRYRAETLRFELKHQHQLEEARAAADTTIKELEQLQNEKRKMLMEHETLKLKEQEEMYTRELKEWKGQLKPRKQQLEKQFLLELEMGHHMRHTSSLSLPPTPRPKNAARTKSVPNSPRSLRSKSNSSRFSIPRAQLSLSRNSAFLSETSSLRNFQTDSDVL
;
A
#
# COMPACT_ATOMS: atom_id res chain seq x y z
N LYS A 1 22.15 -85.95 -50.34
CA LYS A 1 21.61 -85.52 -49.02
C LYS A 1 22.28 -84.20 -48.58
N ASN A 2 23.61 -84.15 -48.49
CA ASN A 2 24.38 -82.94 -48.13
C ASN A 2 24.14 -81.69 -49.01
N PHE A 3 23.80 -81.82 -50.29
CA PHE A 3 23.51 -80.67 -51.15
C PHE A 3 22.18 -79.97 -50.80
N LEU A 4 21.14 -80.76 -50.49
CA LEU A 4 19.83 -80.24 -50.09
C LEU A 4 19.88 -79.61 -48.70
N GLU A 5 20.67 -80.18 -47.79
CA GLU A 5 20.94 -79.60 -46.47
C GLU A 5 21.64 -78.25 -46.59
N LYS A 6 22.71 -78.14 -47.39
CA LYS A 6 23.39 -76.85 -47.64
C LYS A 6 22.49 -75.80 -48.28
N LEU A 7 21.60 -76.20 -49.20
CA LEU A 7 20.62 -75.29 -49.79
C LEU A 7 19.60 -74.80 -48.76
N ASN A 8 19.12 -75.70 -47.90
CA ASN A 8 18.18 -75.36 -46.83
C ASN A 8 18.83 -74.47 -45.77
N GLU A 9 20.06 -74.78 -45.33
CA GLU A 9 20.84 -73.93 -44.42
C GLU A 9 21.09 -72.54 -45.00
N ASN A 10 21.46 -72.45 -46.28
CA ASN A 10 21.67 -71.16 -46.94
C ASN A 10 20.36 -70.36 -47.03
N HIS A 11 19.24 -71.01 -47.34
CA HIS A 11 17.92 -70.39 -47.36
C HIS A 11 17.50 -69.89 -45.97
N GLU A 12 17.63 -70.72 -44.94
CA GLU A 12 17.37 -70.34 -43.55
C GLU A 12 18.27 -69.19 -43.08
N SER A 13 19.55 -69.20 -43.46
CA SER A 13 20.49 -68.11 -43.14
C SER A 13 20.10 -66.80 -43.81
N SER A 14 19.63 -66.85 -45.06
CA SER A 14 19.16 -65.68 -45.80
C SER A 14 17.88 -65.11 -45.20
N LEU A 15 16.92 -65.97 -44.82
CA LEU A 15 15.70 -65.56 -44.13
C LEU A 15 16.00 -64.95 -42.75
N ARG A 16 16.95 -65.51 -41.99
CA ARG A 16 17.40 -64.94 -40.71
C ARG A 16 18.00 -63.55 -40.92
N ARG A 17 18.92 -63.38 -41.87
CA ARG A 17 19.53 -62.08 -42.20
C ARG A 17 18.48 -61.03 -42.62
N LEU A 18 17.51 -61.43 -43.44
CA LEU A 18 16.43 -60.53 -43.86
C LEU A 18 15.53 -60.13 -42.68
N SER A 19 15.17 -61.08 -41.81
CA SER A 19 14.39 -60.83 -40.60
C SER A 19 15.12 -59.90 -39.64
N ASP A 20 16.43 -60.12 -39.43
CA ASP A 20 17.25 -59.29 -38.55
C ASP A 20 17.43 -57.87 -39.11
N SER A 21 17.63 -57.73 -40.42
CA SER A 21 17.67 -56.41 -41.07
C SER A 21 16.35 -55.64 -40.94
N HIS A 22 15.21 -56.33 -41.08
CA HIS A 22 13.90 -55.72 -40.89
C HIS A 22 13.67 -55.29 -39.42
N ARG A 23 14.06 -56.13 -38.46
CA ARG A 23 14.01 -55.82 -37.02
C ARG A 23 14.88 -54.62 -36.68
N GLU A 24 16.10 -54.56 -37.20
CA GLU A 24 17.01 -53.44 -36.99
C GLU A 24 16.42 -52.15 -37.56
N LYS A 25 15.81 -52.20 -38.75
CA LYS A 25 15.13 -51.04 -39.35
C LYS A 25 13.94 -50.57 -38.49
N ILE A 26 13.12 -51.49 -37.97
CA ILE A 26 12.03 -51.16 -37.05
C ILE A 26 12.60 -50.51 -35.78
N ALA A 27 13.62 -51.12 -35.16
CA ALA A 27 14.24 -50.60 -33.95
C ALA A 27 14.85 -49.20 -34.13
N LEU A 28 15.43 -48.93 -35.30
CA LEU A 28 15.95 -47.61 -35.67
C LEU A 28 14.80 -46.58 -35.76
N MET A 29 13.72 -46.90 -36.47
CA MET A 29 12.57 -46.02 -36.63
C MET A 29 11.90 -45.71 -35.28
N GLU A 30 11.72 -46.72 -34.42
CA GLU A 30 11.18 -46.55 -33.07
C GLU A 30 12.05 -45.62 -32.21
N ARG A 31 13.38 -45.81 -32.26
CA ARG A 31 14.32 -44.96 -31.54
C ARG A 31 14.25 -43.51 -32.04
N GLN A 32 14.19 -43.31 -33.36
CA GLN A 32 14.06 -41.98 -33.96
C GLN A 32 12.73 -41.32 -33.55
N PHE A 33 11.62 -42.06 -33.55
CA PHE A 33 10.33 -41.57 -33.11
C PHE A 33 10.35 -41.14 -31.63
N LEU A 34 10.90 -41.96 -30.74
CA LEU A 34 11.02 -41.62 -29.32
C LEU A 34 11.89 -40.37 -29.12
N GLN A 35 12.98 -40.22 -29.88
CA GLN A 35 13.82 -39.02 -29.83
C GLN A 35 13.07 -37.77 -30.29
N GLN A 36 12.33 -37.84 -31.39
CA GLN A 36 11.49 -36.73 -31.88
C GLN A 36 10.41 -36.35 -30.86
N LYS A 37 9.73 -37.35 -30.30
CA LYS A 37 8.76 -37.15 -29.22
C LYS A 37 9.39 -36.43 -28.03
N GLN A 38 10.57 -36.86 -27.59
CA GLN A 38 11.26 -36.21 -26.47
C GLN A 38 11.67 -34.78 -26.79
N GLN A 39 12.10 -34.49 -28.01
CA GLN A 39 12.42 -33.12 -28.43
C GLN A 39 11.19 -32.22 -28.36
N LEU A 40 10.03 -32.69 -28.82
CA LEU A 40 8.76 -31.97 -28.71
C LEU A 40 8.36 -31.75 -27.24
N MET A 41 8.53 -32.77 -26.39
CA MET A 41 8.25 -32.65 -24.95
C MET A 41 9.14 -31.62 -24.27
N ARG A 42 10.45 -31.59 -24.56
CA ARG A 42 11.37 -30.56 -24.06
C ARG A 42 11.01 -29.16 -24.55
N ALA A 43 10.68 -29.02 -25.84
CA ALA A 43 10.27 -27.74 -26.42
C ALA A 43 8.99 -27.20 -25.78
N ARG A 44 8.00 -28.08 -25.58
CA ARG A 44 6.76 -27.75 -24.86
C ARG A 44 7.04 -27.29 -23.43
N GLU A 45 7.87 -28.03 -22.70
CA GLU A 45 8.23 -27.69 -21.31
C GLU A 45 8.95 -26.34 -21.23
N SER A 46 9.88 -26.06 -22.15
CA SER A 46 10.53 -24.75 -22.26
C SER A 46 9.55 -23.62 -22.50
N ALA A 47 8.60 -23.80 -23.42
CA ALA A 47 7.56 -22.79 -23.70
C ALA A 47 6.65 -22.55 -22.50
N LEU A 48 6.34 -23.60 -21.72
CA LEU A 48 5.58 -23.46 -20.47
C LEU A 48 6.36 -22.66 -19.43
N TRP A 49 7.67 -22.89 -19.27
CA TRP A 49 8.49 -22.13 -18.32
C TRP A 49 8.52 -20.64 -18.66
N GLU A 50 8.71 -20.28 -19.93
CA GLU A 50 8.69 -18.87 -20.34
C GLU A 50 7.33 -18.21 -20.07
N LEU A 51 6.23 -18.94 -20.31
CA LEU A 51 4.89 -18.43 -20.05
C LEU A 51 4.65 -18.23 -18.55
N GLU A 52 5.01 -19.21 -17.72
CA GLU A 52 4.90 -19.12 -16.26
C GLU A 52 5.74 -17.95 -15.71
N GLU A 53 6.97 -17.77 -16.18
CA GLU A 53 7.83 -16.65 -15.76
C GLU A 53 7.20 -15.30 -16.09
N ARG A 54 6.68 -15.13 -17.32
CA ARG A 54 5.96 -13.90 -17.71
C ARG A 54 4.74 -13.66 -16.84
N GLN A 55 3.94 -14.69 -16.56
CA GLN A 55 2.75 -14.57 -15.72
C GLN A 55 3.09 -14.12 -14.30
N ILE A 56 4.12 -14.72 -13.69
CA ILE A 56 4.59 -14.33 -12.35
C ILE A 56 5.05 -12.87 -12.35
N HIS A 57 5.81 -12.47 -13.39
CA HIS A 57 6.26 -11.09 -13.53
C HIS A 57 5.11 -10.09 -13.72
N GLU A 58 4.18 -10.35 -14.62
CA GLU A 58 3.03 -9.48 -14.91
C GLU A 58 2.12 -9.30 -13.69
N LYS A 59 1.83 -10.41 -12.99
CA LYS A 59 1.08 -10.40 -11.71
C LYS A 59 1.76 -9.49 -10.69
N GLN A 60 3.09 -9.58 -10.55
CA GLN A 60 3.85 -8.73 -9.64
C GLN A 60 3.81 -7.26 -10.05
N GLN A 61 3.97 -6.95 -11.33
CA GLN A 61 3.93 -5.55 -11.80
C GLN A 61 2.56 -4.92 -11.53
N LEU A 62 1.48 -5.67 -11.75
CA LEU A 62 0.13 -5.21 -11.45
C LEU A 62 -0.05 -4.93 -9.96
N ALA A 63 0.34 -5.87 -9.09
CA ALA A 63 0.27 -5.71 -7.64
C ALA A 63 1.09 -4.49 -7.15
N LYS A 64 2.32 -4.33 -7.67
CA LYS A 64 3.17 -3.17 -7.36
C LYS A 64 2.55 -1.85 -7.80
N ARG A 65 1.92 -1.79 -8.98
CA ARG A 65 1.22 -0.60 -9.47
C ARG A 65 0.01 -0.27 -8.58
N GLN A 66 -0.85 -1.24 -8.29
CA GLN A 66 -2.01 -1.06 -7.42
C GLN A 66 -1.62 -0.55 -6.03
N LEU A 67 -0.54 -1.09 -5.46
CA LEU A 67 -0.02 -0.65 -4.16
C LEU A 67 0.40 0.82 -4.21
N LYS A 68 1.16 1.22 -5.25
CA LYS A 68 1.57 2.62 -5.44
C LYS A 68 0.38 3.56 -5.62
N ASP A 69 -0.61 3.17 -6.42
CA ASP A 69 -1.81 3.98 -6.66
C ASP A 69 -2.61 4.19 -5.35
N GLY A 70 -2.70 3.16 -4.51
CA GLY A 70 -3.30 3.24 -3.18
C GLY A 70 -2.61 4.25 -2.27
N PHE A 71 -1.28 4.18 -2.17
CA PHE A 71 -0.49 5.14 -1.38
C PHE A 71 -0.53 6.56 -1.96
N PHE A 72 -0.51 6.70 -3.29
CA PHE A 72 -0.65 8.00 -3.94
C PHE A 72 -1.95 8.69 -3.53
N LEU A 73 -3.08 7.96 -3.59
CA LEU A 73 -4.36 8.46 -3.15
C LEU A 73 -4.38 8.79 -1.65
N GLN A 74 -3.78 7.93 -0.81
CA GLN A 74 -3.70 8.16 0.63
C GLN A 74 -2.90 9.43 0.97
N ARG A 75 -1.76 9.67 0.30
CA ARG A 75 -0.97 10.90 0.44
C ARG A 75 -1.78 12.12 0.03
N HIS A 76 -2.44 12.05 -1.12
CA HIS A 76 -3.25 13.16 -1.62
C HIS A 76 -4.38 13.54 -0.65
N GLN A 77 -5.15 12.56 -0.19
CA GLN A 77 -6.23 12.79 0.79
C GLN A 77 -5.71 13.35 2.12
N MET A 78 -4.55 12.86 2.58
CA MET A 78 -3.91 13.37 3.78
C MET A 78 -3.53 14.84 3.64
N LEU A 79 -2.93 15.25 2.51
CA LEU A 79 -2.59 16.67 2.26
C LEU A 79 -3.82 17.57 2.30
N ILE A 80 -4.92 17.18 1.65
CA ILE A 80 -6.19 17.93 1.67
C ILE A 80 -6.72 18.07 3.10
N ARG A 81 -6.66 17.00 3.90
CA ARG A 81 -7.10 17.06 5.31
C ARG A 81 -6.23 18.02 6.12
N HIS A 82 -4.91 17.96 5.93
CA HIS A 82 -3.96 18.81 6.63
C HIS A 82 -4.11 20.29 6.29
N GLU A 83 -4.39 20.61 5.03
CA GLU A 83 -4.69 21.97 4.59
C GLU A 83 -5.94 22.52 5.30
N LYS A 84 -7.02 21.74 5.32
CA LYS A 84 -8.29 22.13 5.99
C LYS A 84 -8.12 22.30 7.50
N GLU A 85 -7.39 21.40 8.13
CA GLU A 85 -7.08 21.45 9.56
C GLU A 85 -6.25 22.69 9.92
N LEU A 86 -5.23 23.00 9.12
CA LEU A 86 -4.41 24.20 9.30
C LEU A 86 -5.22 25.48 9.11
N GLU A 87 -6.08 25.52 8.09
CA GLU A 87 -6.97 26.65 7.83
C GLU A 87 -7.97 26.85 8.99
N GLN A 88 -8.53 25.76 9.51
CA GLN A 88 -9.40 25.81 10.68
C GLN A 88 -8.68 26.36 11.91
N MET A 89 -7.45 25.92 12.17
CA MET A 89 -6.66 26.42 13.31
C MET A 89 -6.31 27.90 13.17
N LYS A 90 -5.92 28.35 11.97
CA LYS A 90 -5.70 29.77 11.69
C LYS A 90 -6.95 30.60 11.95
N ARG A 91 -8.11 30.16 11.46
CA ARG A 91 -9.40 30.82 11.71
C ARG A 91 -9.75 30.87 13.20
N MET A 92 -9.49 29.80 13.95
CA MET A 92 -9.75 29.78 15.39
C MET A 92 -8.83 30.75 16.15
N ASN A 93 -7.54 30.78 15.82
CA ASN A 93 -6.57 31.66 16.45
C ASN A 93 -6.86 33.13 16.14
N GLN A 94 -7.26 33.44 14.90
CA GLN A 94 -7.68 34.79 14.51
C GLN A 94 -8.87 35.28 15.36
N ARG A 95 -9.88 34.43 15.60
CA ARG A 95 -11.02 34.81 16.46
C ARG A 95 -10.59 35.12 17.89
N LYS A 96 -9.64 34.34 18.45
CA LYS A 96 -9.10 34.61 19.79
C LYS A 96 -8.36 35.96 19.84
N GLU A 97 -7.61 36.30 18.80
CA GLU A 97 -6.97 37.62 18.68
C GLU A 97 -8.02 38.75 18.59
N GLU A 98 -9.05 38.58 17.77
CA GLU A 98 -10.17 39.52 17.63
C GLU A 98 -10.92 39.73 18.95
N GLU A 99 -11.10 38.67 19.76
CA GLU A 99 -11.70 38.77 21.10
C GLU A 99 -10.85 39.61 22.06
N VAL A 100 -9.52 39.47 22.04
CA VAL A 100 -8.60 40.31 22.82
C VAL A 100 -8.74 41.76 22.38
N LEU A 101 -8.72 42.04 21.07
CA LEU A 101 -8.88 43.39 20.54
C LEU A 101 -10.24 44.00 20.91
N LYS A 102 -11.32 43.22 20.85
CA LYS A 102 -12.66 43.67 21.25
C LYS A 102 -12.72 44.04 22.72
N ARG A 103 -12.12 43.22 23.60
CA ARG A 103 -11.99 43.53 25.03
C ARG A 103 -11.20 44.82 25.25
N GLN A 104 -10.05 44.95 24.59
CA GLN A 104 -9.21 46.16 24.67
C GLN A 104 -9.93 47.42 24.20
N ALA A 105 -10.74 47.33 23.13
CA ALA A 105 -11.53 48.46 22.63
C ALA A 105 -12.56 48.95 23.66
N LEU A 106 -13.23 48.03 24.36
CA LEU A 106 -14.18 48.38 25.43
C LEU A 106 -13.47 49.05 26.62
N GLU A 107 -12.33 48.51 27.04
CA GLU A 107 -11.54 49.09 28.13
C GLU A 107 -11.00 50.47 27.77
N LYS A 108 -10.49 50.66 26.53
CA LYS A 108 -10.04 51.97 26.01
C LYS A 108 -11.16 53.00 26.02
N ARG A 109 -12.39 52.61 25.66
CA ARG A 109 -13.56 53.50 25.69
C ARG A 109 -13.97 53.89 27.11
N ALA A 110 -13.79 53.00 28.09
CA ALA A 110 -14.13 53.24 29.49
C ALA A 110 -13.07 54.08 30.23
N LEU A 111 -11.80 53.99 29.82
CA LEU A 111 -10.66 54.58 30.52
C LEU A 111 -10.77 56.10 30.76
N PRO A 112 -11.13 56.95 29.78
CA PRO A 112 -11.23 58.40 30.01
C PRO A 112 -12.26 58.78 31.07
N LYS A 113 -13.38 58.05 31.14
CA LYS A 113 -14.40 58.26 32.17
C LYS A 113 -13.85 57.92 33.55
N ARG A 114 -13.14 56.78 33.66
CA ARG A 114 -12.49 56.34 34.90
C ARG A 114 -11.43 57.35 35.38
N ILE A 115 -10.59 57.85 34.47
CA ILE A 115 -9.57 58.86 34.78
C ILE A 115 -10.24 60.14 35.31
N ARG A 116 -11.28 60.65 34.64
CA ARG A 116 -11.99 61.86 35.11
C ARG A 116 -12.62 61.70 36.49
N SER A 117 -13.27 60.56 36.75
CA SER A 117 -13.85 60.29 38.08
C SER A 117 -12.77 60.21 39.17
N GLU A 118 -11.63 59.59 38.86
CA GLU A 118 -10.51 59.46 39.79
C GLU A 118 -9.83 60.82 40.06
N MET A 119 -9.64 61.64 39.02
CA MET A 119 -9.13 63.02 39.14
C MET A 119 -9.96 63.83 40.12
N LYS A 120 -11.29 63.81 39.96
CA LYS A 120 -12.20 64.54 40.84
C LYS A 120 -12.11 64.03 42.29
N ALA A 121 -12.07 62.71 42.48
CA ALA A 121 -11.96 62.12 43.81
C ALA A 121 -10.65 62.49 44.52
N ARG A 122 -9.52 62.39 43.82
CA ARG A 122 -8.20 62.76 44.38
C ARG A 122 -8.07 64.24 44.66
N GLU A 123 -8.60 65.10 43.79
CA GLU A 123 -8.63 66.54 44.04
C GLU A 123 -9.45 66.88 45.28
N MET A 124 -10.64 66.28 45.46
CA MET A 124 -11.46 66.50 46.66
C MET A 124 -10.73 66.04 47.93
N MET A 125 -10.11 64.86 47.91
CA MET A 125 -9.31 64.37 49.05
C MET A 125 -8.11 65.29 49.36
N PHE A 126 -7.43 65.82 48.35
CA PHE A 126 -6.30 66.73 48.56
C PHE A 126 -6.75 68.09 49.12
N ARG A 127 -7.85 68.66 48.62
CA ARG A 127 -8.42 69.90 49.18
C ARG A 127 -8.83 69.71 50.64
N GLU A 128 -9.43 68.58 50.98
CA GLU A 128 -9.76 68.25 52.37
C GLU A 128 -8.51 68.11 53.23
N SER A 129 -7.46 67.44 52.72
CA SER A 129 -6.17 67.31 53.40
C SER A 129 -5.52 68.67 53.68
N ILE A 130 -5.57 69.60 52.72
CA ILE A 130 -5.08 70.97 52.92
C ILE A 130 -5.90 71.69 53.99
N ARG A 131 -7.24 71.61 53.93
CA ARG A 131 -8.15 72.22 54.91
C ARG A 131 -7.84 71.75 56.33
N ILE A 132 -7.62 70.46 56.52
CA ILE A 132 -7.26 69.88 57.82
C ILE A 132 -5.86 70.35 58.26
N SER A 133 -4.86 70.29 57.36
CA SER A 133 -3.46 70.58 57.70
C SER A 133 -3.13 72.06 57.94
N MET A 134 -3.87 72.98 57.31
CA MET A 134 -3.64 74.44 57.40
C MET A 134 -4.68 75.15 58.27
N ALA A 135 -5.50 74.40 59.03
CA ALA A 135 -6.50 74.92 59.96
C ALA A 135 -5.92 75.84 61.05
N SER A 136 -4.60 75.75 61.32
CA SER A 136 -3.91 76.56 62.34
C SER A 136 -3.10 77.74 61.81
N ASN A 137 -2.81 77.84 60.51
CA ASN A 137 -2.03 78.96 59.94
C ASN A 137 -2.31 79.15 58.42
N PRO A 138 -3.12 80.15 58.02
CA PRO A 138 -3.59 80.32 56.65
C PRO A 138 -2.63 81.22 55.85
N ASP A 139 -1.57 80.63 55.30
CA ASP A 139 -0.73 81.29 54.29
C ASP A 139 -1.24 80.95 52.86
N PRO A 140 -1.84 81.91 52.13
CA PRO A 140 -2.40 81.68 50.80
C PRO A 140 -1.36 81.26 49.75
N ASP A 141 -0.11 81.72 49.87
CA ASP A 141 0.93 81.43 48.89
C ASP A 141 1.48 80.01 49.04
N VAL A 142 1.56 79.51 50.27
CA VAL A 142 1.92 78.12 50.56
C VAL A 142 0.84 77.16 50.07
N GLU A 143 -0.44 77.50 50.26
CA GLU A 143 -1.57 76.71 49.73
C GLU A 143 -1.53 76.60 48.20
N ARG A 144 -1.36 77.75 47.52
CA ARG A 144 -1.26 77.83 46.06
C ARG A 144 -0.11 77.00 45.50
N ASN A 145 1.05 77.04 46.15
CA ASN A 145 2.23 76.27 45.76
C ASN A 145 2.04 74.75 45.99
N ARG A 146 1.39 74.34 47.09
CA ARG A 146 1.06 72.92 47.35
C ARG A 146 0.08 72.38 46.31
N LEU A 147 -0.95 73.16 45.95
CA LEU A 147 -1.91 72.77 44.92
C LEU A 147 -1.26 72.60 43.54
N LYS A 148 -0.37 73.52 43.14
CA LYS A 148 0.39 73.39 41.88
C LYS A 148 1.23 72.11 41.84
N LYS A 149 1.97 71.81 42.91
CA LYS A 149 2.79 70.58 43.00
C LYS A 149 1.93 69.31 42.93
N PHE A 150 0.78 69.30 43.59
CA PHE A 150 -0.18 68.19 43.52
C PHE A 150 -0.67 67.96 42.09
N GLN A 151 -1.10 69.02 41.40
CA GLN A 151 -1.57 68.93 40.01
C GLN A 151 -0.48 68.43 39.06
N GLU A 152 0.77 68.87 39.24
CA GLU A 152 1.90 68.39 38.43
C GLU A 152 2.19 66.89 38.67
N ASN A 153 2.18 66.46 39.93
CA ASN A 153 2.38 65.05 40.29
C ASN A 153 1.24 64.15 39.79
N GLU A 154 -0.01 64.58 39.94
CA GLU A 154 -1.15 63.83 39.39
C GLU A 154 -1.08 63.77 37.86
N LYS A 155 -0.68 64.84 37.17
CA LYS A 155 -0.45 64.81 35.72
C LYS A 155 0.62 63.77 35.33
N LYS A 156 1.72 63.66 36.08
CA LYS A 156 2.75 62.62 35.86
C LYS A 156 2.18 61.21 36.10
N ARG A 157 1.42 61.03 37.17
CA ARG A 157 0.78 59.74 37.52
C ARG A 157 -0.20 59.28 36.44
N TYR A 158 -1.05 60.16 35.91
CA TYR A 158 -1.99 59.79 34.86
C TYR A 158 -1.31 59.39 33.57
N ARG A 159 -0.25 60.11 33.16
CA ARG A 159 0.55 59.70 31.99
C ARG A 159 1.16 58.31 32.18
N ALA A 160 1.71 58.03 33.37
CA ALA A 160 2.27 56.72 33.69
C ALA A 160 1.21 55.61 33.68
N GLU A 161 0.01 55.87 34.23
CA GLU A 161 -1.09 54.90 34.22
C GLU A 161 -1.62 54.65 32.79
N THR A 162 -1.71 55.67 31.95
CA THR A 162 -2.05 55.51 30.53
C THR A 162 -1.01 54.66 29.80
N LEU A 163 0.28 54.96 29.98
CA LEU A 163 1.36 54.17 29.37
C LEU A 163 1.34 52.71 29.85
N ARG A 164 1.16 52.47 31.15
CA ARG A 164 1.05 51.12 31.72
C ARG A 164 -0.14 50.35 31.14
N PHE A 165 -1.27 51.04 30.94
CA PHE A 165 -2.45 50.45 30.33
C PHE A 165 -2.21 50.07 28.86
N GLU A 166 -1.56 50.94 28.09
CA GLU A 166 -1.18 50.66 26.70
C GLU A 166 -0.20 49.48 26.59
N LEU A 167 0.84 49.45 27.42
CA LEU A 167 1.80 48.35 27.48
C LEU A 167 1.13 47.02 27.85
N LYS A 168 0.19 47.04 28.80
CA LYS A 168 -0.59 45.85 29.16
C LYS A 168 -1.39 45.32 27.97
N HIS A 169 -2.03 46.20 27.20
CA HIS A 169 -2.78 45.81 25.99
C HIS A 169 -1.85 45.25 24.91
N GLN A 170 -0.72 45.90 24.67
CA GLN A 170 0.28 45.43 23.72
C GLN A 170 0.78 44.03 24.09
N HIS A 171 1.16 43.83 25.36
CA HIS A 171 1.67 42.55 25.84
C HIS A 171 0.63 41.42 25.71
N GLN A 172 -0.63 41.65 26.10
CA GLN A 172 -1.69 40.65 25.95
C GLN A 172 -1.93 40.23 24.50
N LEU A 173 -1.81 41.17 23.56
CA LEU A 173 -1.97 40.89 22.14
C LEU A 173 -0.78 40.07 21.61
N GLU A 174 0.42 40.44 22.03
CA GLU A 174 1.65 39.71 21.69
C GLU A 174 1.64 38.28 22.25
N GLU A 175 1.23 38.09 23.51
CA GLU A 175 1.05 36.76 24.10
C GLU A 175 0.04 35.91 23.34
N ALA A 176 -1.11 36.50 22.95
CA ALA A 176 -2.13 35.80 22.16
C ALA A 176 -1.59 35.37 20.78
N ARG A 177 -0.82 36.23 20.12
CA ARG A 177 -0.16 35.91 18.84
C ARG A 177 0.91 34.84 19.00
N ALA A 178 1.75 34.95 20.03
CA ALA A 178 2.78 33.95 20.32
C ALA A 178 2.16 32.57 20.58
N ALA A 179 1.07 32.50 21.35
CA ALA A 179 0.34 31.26 21.59
C ALA A 179 -0.34 30.71 20.32
N ALA A 180 -0.81 31.59 19.43
CA ALA A 180 -1.33 31.18 18.13
C ALA A 180 -0.22 30.55 17.26
N ASP A 181 0.95 31.17 17.21
CA ASP A 181 2.10 30.70 16.45
C ASP A 181 2.64 29.36 16.98
N THR A 182 2.71 29.18 18.31
CA THR A 182 3.10 27.89 18.90
C THR A 182 2.12 26.79 18.52
N THR A 183 0.82 27.06 18.62
CA THR A 183 -0.24 26.12 18.26
C THR A 183 -0.15 25.72 16.77
N ILE A 184 0.16 26.67 15.87
CA ILE A 184 0.33 26.38 14.44
C ILE A 184 1.56 25.50 14.20
N LYS A 185 2.69 25.81 14.84
CA LYS A 185 3.93 25.03 14.71
C LYS A 185 3.77 23.60 15.22
N GLU A 186 3.12 23.42 16.37
CA GLU A 186 2.81 22.10 16.92
C GLU A 186 1.93 21.29 15.97
N LEU A 187 0.89 21.91 15.39
CA LEU A 187 0.08 21.24 14.39
C LEU A 187 0.92 20.82 13.19
N GLU A 188 1.70 21.73 12.60
CA GLU A 188 2.55 21.43 11.45
C GLU A 188 3.55 20.30 11.74
N GLN A 189 4.10 20.25 12.97
CA GLN A 189 4.96 19.15 13.41
C GLN A 189 4.21 17.81 13.39
N LEU A 190 3.01 17.73 13.99
CA LEU A 190 2.19 16.50 13.97
C LEU A 190 1.86 16.07 12.54
N GLN A 191 1.58 17.04 11.65
CA GLN A 191 1.37 16.75 10.24
C GLN A 191 2.63 16.19 9.58
N ASN A 192 3.82 16.78 9.83
CA ASN A 192 5.09 16.29 9.32
C ASN A 192 5.39 14.86 9.76
N GLU A 193 5.17 14.55 11.04
CA GLU A 193 5.32 13.20 11.60
C GLU A 193 4.38 12.22 10.92
N LYS A 194 3.11 12.60 10.70
CA LYS A 194 2.15 11.76 9.97
C LYS A 194 2.57 11.50 8.52
N ARG A 195 3.11 12.51 7.81
CA ARG A 195 3.64 12.34 6.45
C ARG A 195 4.82 11.36 6.44
N LYS A 196 5.73 11.49 7.41
CA LYS A 196 6.89 10.61 7.57
C LYS A 196 6.44 9.16 7.81
N MET A 197 5.56 8.94 8.77
CA MET A 197 5.00 7.60 9.06
C MET A 197 4.33 6.97 7.83
N LEU A 198 3.59 7.76 7.05
CA LEU A 198 2.97 7.25 5.83
C LEU A 198 4.00 6.87 4.76
N MET A 199 5.07 7.66 4.58
CA MET A 199 6.15 7.36 3.64
C MET A 199 6.94 6.12 4.05
N GLU A 200 7.23 5.98 5.35
CA GLU A 200 7.91 4.80 5.89
C GLU A 200 7.05 3.54 5.68
N HIS A 201 5.74 3.64 5.92
CA HIS A 201 4.81 2.54 5.66
C HIS A 201 4.74 2.17 4.17
N GLU A 202 4.69 3.16 3.27
CA GLU A 202 4.74 2.96 1.81
C GLU A 202 6.02 2.21 1.40
N THR A 203 7.16 2.65 1.91
CA THR A 203 8.47 2.06 1.62
C THR A 203 8.55 0.62 2.13
N LEU A 204 8.09 0.37 3.35
CA LEU A 204 8.03 -0.96 3.94
C LEU A 204 7.16 -1.90 3.11
N LYS A 205 5.95 -1.45 2.73
CA LYS A 205 5.02 -2.27 1.92
C LYS A 205 5.56 -2.58 0.53
N LEU A 206 6.23 -1.63 -0.11
CA LEU A 206 6.89 -1.87 -1.40
C LEU A 206 8.01 -2.91 -1.26
N LYS A 207 8.80 -2.83 -0.19
CA LYS A 207 9.85 -3.80 0.11
C LYS A 207 9.27 -5.20 0.38
N GLU A 208 8.23 -5.31 1.20
CA GLU A 208 7.52 -6.58 1.45
C GLU A 208 7.02 -7.20 0.13
N GLN A 209 6.46 -6.39 -0.77
CA GLN A 209 5.98 -6.83 -2.08
C GLN A 209 7.14 -7.33 -2.98
N GLU A 210 8.31 -6.70 -2.92
CA GLU A 210 9.51 -7.14 -3.65
C GLU A 210 10.11 -8.44 -3.07
N GLU A 211 10.13 -8.57 -1.74
CA GLU A 211 10.54 -9.79 -1.06
C GLU A 211 9.59 -10.96 -1.36
N MET A 212 8.28 -10.68 -1.48
CA MET A 212 7.30 -11.70 -1.85
C MET A 212 7.50 -12.20 -3.28
N TYR A 213 7.72 -11.31 -4.23
CA TYR A 213 8.09 -11.68 -5.60
C TYR A 213 9.38 -12.47 -5.68
N THR A 214 10.40 -12.04 -4.94
CA THR A 214 11.69 -12.74 -4.91
C THR A 214 11.54 -14.16 -4.37
N ARG A 215 10.70 -14.35 -3.34
CA ARG A 215 10.37 -15.67 -2.80
C ARG A 215 9.60 -16.53 -3.81
N GLU A 216 8.56 -16.00 -4.44
CA GLU A 216 7.75 -16.70 -5.46
C GLU A 216 8.63 -17.14 -6.65
N LEU A 217 9.51 -16.26 -7.15
CA LEU A 217 10.47 -16.61 -8.19
C LEU A 217 11.45 -17.69 -7.76
N LYS A 218 11.98 -17.60 -6.54
CA LYS A 218 12.94 -18.60 -6.03
C LYS A 218 12.28 -19.97 -5.93
N GLU A 219 11.06 -20.03 -5.41
CA GLU A 219 10.28 -21.27 -5.30
C GLU A 219 9.97 -21.85 -6.68
N TRP A 220 9.45 -21.04 -7.60
CA TRP A 220 9.17 -21.45 -8.98
C TRP A 220 10.43 -21.97 -9.69
N LYS A 221 11.55 -21.24 -9.62
CA LYS A 221 12.85 -21.71 -10.17
C LYS A 221 13.29 -23.04 -9.56
N GLY A 222 13.03 -23.25 -8.26
CA GLY A 222 13.29 -24.50 -7.56
C GLY A 222 12.51 -25.69 -8.14
N GLN A 223 11.32 -25.45 -8.71
CA GLN A 223 10.49 -26.49 -9.32
C GLN A 223 10.94 -26.89 -10.73
N LEU A 224 11.73 -26.06 -11.43
CA LEU A 224 12.14 -26.35 -12.82
C LEU A 224 13.06 -27.57 -12.93
N LYS A 225 14.04 -27.69 -12.02
CA LYS A 225 14.98 -28.82 -12.00
C LYS A 225 14.29 -30.18 -11.82
N PRO A 226 13.42 -30.39 -10.81
CA PRO A 226 12.74 -31.67 -10.65
C PRO A 226 11.78 -31.96 -11.81
N ARG A 227 11.08 -30.96 -12.37
CA ARG A 227 10.25 -31.14 -13.59
C ARG A 227 11.08 -31.64 -14.78
N LYS A 228 12.25 -31.04 -15.02
CA LYS A 228 13.18 -31.49 -16.06
C LYS A 228 13.65 -32.93 -15.81
N GLN A 229 14.04 -33.26 -14.58
CA GLN A 229 14.48 -34.61 -14.23
C GLN A 229 13.38 -35.66 -14.45
N GLN A 230 12.14 -35.33 -14.10
CA GLN A 230 11.00 -36.22 -14.34
C GLN A 230 10.77 -36.46 -15.84
N LEU A 231 10.89 -35.42 -16.66
CA LEU A 231 10.77 -35.51 -18.11
C LEU A 231 11.87 -36.39 -18.74
N GLU A 232 13.11 -36.30 -18.25
CA GLU A 232 14.19 -37.19 -18.69
C GLU A 232 14.00 -38.63 -18.18
N LYS A 233 13.51 -38.82 -16.95
CA LYS A 233 13.22 -40.15 -16.40
C LYS A 233 12.13 -40.88 -17.20
N GLN A 234 11.06 -40.17 -17.58
CA GLN A 234 10.01 -40.72 -18.42
C GLN A 234 10.54 -41.18 -19.78
N PHE A 235 11.42 -40.38 -20.40
CA PHE A 235 12.06 -40.76 -21.66
C PHE A 235 12.93 -42.02 -21.53
N LEU A 236 13.72 -42.12 -20.46
CA LEU A 236 14.54 -43.31 -20.20
C LEU A 236 13.67 -44.56 -20.00
N LEU A 237 12.56 -44.44 -19.26
CA LEU A 237 11.62 -45.55 -19.07
C LEU A 237 11.00 -46.00 -20.39
N GLU A 238 10.59 -45.07 -21.26
CA GLU A 238 10.04 -45.39 -22.58
C GLU A 238 11.06 -46.09 -23.48
N LEU A 239 12.34 -45.69 -23.42
CA LEU A 239 13.42 -46.38 -24.11
C LEU A 239 13.60 -47.81 -23.58
N GLU A 240 13.66 -47.99 -22.26
CA GLU A 240 13.85 -49.31 -21.64
C GLU A 240 12.67 -50.26 -21.96
N MET A 241 11.43 -49.77 -21.91
CA MET A 241 10.25 -50.54 -22.29
C MET A 241 10.27 -50.95 -23.77
N GLY A 242 10.67 -50.04 -24.67
CA GLY A 242 10.84 -50.34 -26.08
C GLY A 242 11.92 -51.41 -26.34
N HIS A 243 13.00 -51.40 -25.56
CA HIS A 243 14.01 -52.44 -25.60
C HIS A 243 13.49 -53.79 -25.09
N HIS A 244 12.78 -53.82 -23.96
CA HIS A 244 12.24 -55.04 -23.37
C HIS A 244 11.23 -55.74 -24.29
N MET A 245 10.31 -54.99 -24.90
CA MET A 245 9.32 -55.53 -25.86
C MET A 245 9.97 -56.17 -27.10
N ARG A 246 11.16 -55.72 -27.52
CA ARG A 246 11.91 -56.33 -28.61
C ARG A 246 12.54 -57.67 -28.22
N HIS A 247 12.99 -57.80 -26.98
CA HIS A 247 13.58 -59.04 -26.47
C HIS A 247 12.53 -60.13 -26.19
N THR A 248 11.33 -59.77 -25.73
CA THR A 248 10.24 -60.73 -25.47
C THR A 248 9.54 -61.20 -26.74
N SER A 249 9.56 -60.40 -27.81
CA SER A 249 9.01 -60.77 -29.14
C SER A 249 9.89 -61.78 -29.92
N SER A 250 10.93 -62.34 -29.29
CA SER A 250 11.89 -63.28 -29.89
C SER A 250 11.39 -64.72 -30.01
N LEU A 251 10.21 -65.04 -29.47
CA LEU A 251 9.61 -66.39 -29.49
C LEU A 251 8.29 -66.41 -30.28
N SER A 252 8.34 -66.16 -31.58
CA SER A 252 7.49 -66.83 -32.59
C SER A 252 7.72 -66.21 -33.97
N LEU A 253 8.22 -67.03 -34.91
CA LEU A 253 7.91 -66.80 -36.31
C LEU A 253 6.43 -67.20 -36.49
N PRO A 254 5.55 -66.31 -37.00
CA PRO A 254 4.20 -66.71 -37.33
C PRO A 254 4.25 -67.77 -38.44
N PRO A 255 3.48 -68.87 -38.35
CA PRO A 255 3.41 -69.83 -39.44
C PRO A 255 2.81 -69.17 -40.67
N THR A 256 3.44 -69.40 -41.83
CA THR A 256 3.03 -68.89 -43.13
C THR A 256 1.55 -69.18 -43.41
N PRO A 257 0.72 -68.18 -43.78
CA PRO A 257 -0.66 -68.45 -44.15
C PRO A 257 -0.72 -69.09 -45.54
N ARG A 258 -1.31 -70.30 -45.60
CA ARG A 258 -1.60 -71.04 -46.83
C ARG A 258 -2.77 -70.39 -47.57
N PRO A 259 -2.74 -70.25 -48.92
CA PRO A 259 -3.81 -69.56 -49.63
C PRO A 259 -5.05 -70.44 -49.72
N LYS A 260 -6.22 -69.88 -49.42
CA LYS A 260 -7.52 -70.45 -49.82
C LYS A 260 -8.27 -69.41 -50.63
N ASN A 261 -8.66 -69.86 -51.82
CA ASN A 261 -9.32 -69.09 -52.86
C ASN A 261 -10.75 -68.67 -52.49
N ALA A 262 -11.07 -67.50 -53.03
CA ALA A 262 -12.35 -66.83 -53.25
C ALA A 262 -13.65 -67.66 -53.29
N ALA A 263 -14.68 -67.10 -52.65
CA ALA A 263 -16.05 -66.87 -53.16
C ALA A 263 -16.87 -66.23 -52.01
N ARG A 264 -17.84 -65.32 -52.17
CA ARG A 264 -18.39 -64.52 -53.27
C ARG A 264 -19.54 -63.71 -52.61
N THR A 265 -19.57 -62.37 -52.79
CA THR A 265 -20.77 -61.47 -52.80
C THR A 265 -21.65 -61.40 -51.53
N LYS A 266 -22.38 -60.34 -51.17
CA LYS A 266 -22.80 -59.05 -51.75
C LYS A 266 -23.44 -58.30 -50.57
N SER A 267 -23.28 -56.98 -50.47
CA SER A 267 -24.38 -56.00 -50.35
C SER A 267 -23.86 -54.66 -49.81
N VAL A 268 -23.99 -53.64 -50.64
CA VAL A 268 -24.02 -52.23 -50.27
C VAL A 268 -25.48 -51.89 -49.98
N PRO A 269 -25.76 -51.00 -49.02
CA PRO A 269 -26.55 -49.83 -49.41
C PRO A 269 -26.07 -48.52 -48.75
N ASN A 270 -25.82 -47.55 -49.63
CA ASN A 270 -26.20 -46.12 -49.61
C ASN A 270 -26.29 -45.35 -48.27
N SER A 271 -25.54 -44.25 -48.21
CA SER A 271 -25.88 -43.04 -47.45
C SER A 271 -27.26 -42.48 -47.86
N PRO A 272 -27.89 -41.71 -46.95
CA PRO A 272 -28.08 -40.30 -47.31
C PRO A 272 -27.91 -39.29 -46.16
N ARG A 273 -27.42 -38.11 -46.57
CA ARG A 273 -27.74 -36.73 -46.11
C ARG A 273 -27.68 -36.35 -44.62
N SER A 274 -26.69 -35.48 -44.34
CA SER A 274 -26.80 -34.15 -43.73
C SER A 274 -28.08 -33.81 -42.95
N LEU A 275 -27.92 -33.64 -41.63
CA LEU A 275 -28.71 -32.71 -40.84
C LEU A 275 -27.82 -31.86 -39.93
N ARG A 276 -28.27 -30.62 -39.83
CA ARG A 276 -27.66 -29.40 -39.31
C ARG A 276 -27.87 -29.28 -37.80
N SER A 277 -26.92 -28.60 -37.16
CA SER A 277 -27.01 -27.85 -35.89
C SER A 277 -27.34 -28.60 -34.59
N LYS A 278 -26.45 -28.46 -33.60
CA LYS A 278 -26.68 -27.66 -32.38
C LYS A 278 -25.35 -27.41 -31.67
N SER A 279 -24.89 -26.16 -31.74
CA SER A 279 -23.84 -25.59 -30.89
C SER A 279 -24.34 -25.53 -29.45
N ASN A 280 -23.66 -26.22 -28.54
CA ASN A 280 -23.91 -26.09 -27.11
C ASN A 280 -23.10 -24.89 -26.59
N SER A 281 -23.67 -23.68 -26.66
CA SER A 281 -23.11 -22.53 -25.95
C SER A 281 -23.53 -22.61 -24.48
N SER A 282 -22.70 -23.21 -23.62
CA SER A 282 -22.85 -22.98 -22.19
C SER A 282 -22.42 -21.53 -21.90
N ARG A 283 -23.33 -20.81 -21.27
CA ARG A 283 -23.14 -19.43 -20.82
C ARG A 283 -22.08 -19.45 -19.72
N PHE A 284 -20.93 -18.82 -19.95
CA PHE A 284 -20.09 -18.34 -18.87
C PHE A 284 -20.77 -17.11 -18.27
N SER A 285 -21.45 -17.30 -17.14
CA SER A 285 -21.85 -16.19 -16.26
C SER A 285 -20.62 -15.74 -15.47
N ILE A 286 -20.17 -14.52 -15.71
CA ILE A 286 -19.14 -13.85 -14.90
C ILE A 286 -19.83 -13.36 -13.61
N PRO A 287 -19.33 -13.69 -12.41
CA PRO A 287 -19.82 -13.08 -11.17
C PRO A 287 -19.44 -11.59 -11.16
N ARG A 288 -20.45 -10.73 -11.09
CA ARG A 288 -20.30 -9.29 -10.87
C ARG A 288 -19.79 -9.07 -9.45
N ALA A 289 -18.58 -8.55 -9.29
CA ALA A 289 -18.07 -8.10 -8.02
C ALA A 289 -18.93 -6.93 -7.50
N GLN A 290 -19.62 -7.13 -6.38
CA GLN A 290 -20.19 -6.03 -5.62
C GLN A 290 -19.08 -5.35 -4.83
N LEU A 291 -18.77 -4.10 -5.17
CA LEU A 291 -17.99 -3.22 -4.32
C LEU A 291 -18.86 -2.86 -3.10
N SER A 292 -18.69 -3.60 -2.00
CA SER A 292 -19.11 -3.09 -0.69
C SER A 292 -18.10 -2.03 -0.25
N LEU A 293 -18.57 -0.79 -0.11
CA LEU A 293 -17.86 0.23 0.63
C LEU A 293 -17.91 -0.15 2.12
N SER A 294 -17.00 -1.03 2.55
CA SER A 294 -16.70 -1.17 3.97
C SER A 294 -15.97 0.09 4.43
N ARG A 295 -16.68 0.91 5.22
CA ARG A 295 -16.06 1.94 6.06
C ARG A 295 -15.07 1.23 6.98
N ASN A 296 -13.78 1.41 6.75
CA ASN A 296 -12.75 1.01 7.70
C ASN A 296 -12.86 1.88 8.96
N SER A 297 -13.61 1.39 9.95
CA SER A 297 -13.65 1.90 11.32
C SER A 297 -12.56 1.25 12.18
N ALA A 298 -11.34 1.16 11.67
CA ALA A 298 -10.20 0.56 12.36
C ALA A 298 -9.03 1.55 12.40
N PHE A 299 -9.23 2.71 13.04
CA PHE A 299 -8.16 3.64 13.41
C PHE A 299 -8.51 4.47 14.66
N LEU A 300 -9.38 3.96 15.54
CA LEU A 300 -9.81 4.63 16.78
C LEU A 300 -9.72 3.74 18.02
N SER A 301 -8.91 2.68 18.02
CA SER A 301 -8.82 1.76 19.17
C SER A 301 -7.39 1.50 19.64
N GLU A 302 -6.48 2.48 19.52
CA GLU A 302 -5.12 2.32 20.07
C GLU A 302 -4.49 3.59 20.63
N THR A 303 -5.30 4.59 21.01
CA THR A 303 -4.83 5.77 21.76
C THR A 303 -5.45 5.91 23.15
N SER A 304 -6.07 4.84 23.66
CA SER A 304 -6.78 4.85 24.96
C SER A 304 -6.02 4.14 26.09
N SER A 305 -4.71 3.99 25.97
CA SER A 305 -3.89 3.42 27.05
C SER A 305 -2.58 4.18 27.20
N LEU A 306 -2.68 5.46 27.58
CA LEU A 306 -1.57 6.27 28.12
C LEU A 306 -2.15 7.57 28.73
N ARG A 307 -3.14 7.43 29.63
CA ARG A 307 -3.51 8.45 30.63
C ARG A 307 -4.05 7.72 31.84
N ASN A 308 -3.17 7.36 32.75
CA ASN A 308 -3.45 7.11 34.17
C ASN A 308 -2.11 6.88 34.85
N PHE A 309 -1.37 7.95 35.11
CA PHE A 309 -0.48 8.03 36.27
C PHE A 309 -0.23 9.51 36.56
N GLN A 310 -0.25 9.84 37.85
CA GLN A 310 0.11 11.11 38.48
C GLN A 310 -0.95 12.22 38.50
N THR A 311 -1.98 12.05 39.34
CA THR A 311 -2.33 13.06 40.35
C THR A 311 -2.97 12.35 41.54
N ASP A 312 -2.23 12.20 42.63
CA ASP A 312 -2.76 12.32 43.98
C ASP A 312 -1.63 12.86 44.86
N SER A 313 -1.79 14.12 45.23
CA SER A 313 -1.24 14.66 46.47
C SER A 313 -2.03 14.04 47.63
N ASP A 314 -1.36 13.67 48.72
CA ASP A 314 -1.60 14.28 50.05
C ASP A 314 -1.07 13.44 51.23
N VAL A 315 -0.48 14.18 52.18
CA VAL A 315 -0.55 13.99 53.64
C VAL A 315 0.23 12.81 54.25
N LEU A 316 1.43 13.13 54.78
CA LEU A 316 1.78 13.11 56.22
C LEU A 316 3.12 13.79 56.48
#